data_AF-A0A7X6YZP0-F1
#
_entry.id   AF-A0A7X6YZP0-F1
#
_cell.length_a   1.000
_cell.length_b   1.000
_cell.length_c   1.000
_cell.angle_alpha   90.00
_cell.angle_beta   90.00
_cell.angle_gamma   90.00
#
_symmetry.space_group_name_H-M   'P 1'
#
loop_
_entity.id
_entity.type
_entity.pdbx_description
1 polymer ?
#
loop_
_entity_poly.entity_id
_entity_poly.type
_entity_poly.pdbx_seq_one_letter_code
_entity_poly.pdbx_strand_id
1 'polypeptide(L)'
;GLNRAVLEYMEKENLSYEKFMEIQTKLMSRYGFNMEDFTPDKMGDPKAYESYRKEMGFLEKYKGKLKDFKGYRHIIKNEKNNLELFLQDRTVIISSNQKVNLEDNELNEFLVSYKKLQEDEKLQIKISENQKEYDY
;
A
#
# COMPACT_ATOMS: atom_id res chain seq x y z
N GLY A 1 4.38 -1.73 -27.83
CA GLY A 1 4.16 -0.54 -28.68
C GLY A 1 2.86 0.11 -28.28
N LEU A 2 2.77 1.45 -28.28
CA LEU A 2 1.58 2.21 -27.83
C LEU A 2 0.27 1.64 -28.37
N ASN A 3 -0.73 1.50 -27.49
CA ASN A 3 -2.05 0.96 -27.80
C ASN A 3 -2.73 1.81 -28.90
N ARG A 4 -3.32 1.14 -29.90
CA ARG A 4 -3.98 1.79 -31.06
C ARG A 4 -5.07 2.79 -30.65
N ALA A 5 -5.82 2.51 -29.59
CA ALA A 5 -6.83 3.43 -29.06
C ALA A 5 -6.23 4.72 -28.46
N VAL A 6 -5.01 4.64 -27.90
CA VAL A 6 -4.29 5.81 -27.37
C VAL A 6 -3.78 6.67 -28.53
N LEU A 7 -3.27 6.04 -29.59
CA LEU A 7 -2.82 6.74 -30.79
C LEU A 7 -3.99 7.45 -31.49
N GLU A 8 -5.12 6.78 -31.66
CA GLU A 8 -6.34 7.36 -32.25
C GLU A 8 -6.89 8.52 -31.41
N TYR A 9 -6.85 8.42 -30.07
CA TYR A 9 -7.23 9.52 -29.18
C TYR A 9 -6.29 10.72 -29.31
N MET A 10 -4.99 10.49 -29.34
CA MET A 10 -3.99 11.54 -29.50
C MET A 10 -4.14 12.25 -30.85
N GLU A 11 -4.37 11.49 -31.92
CA GLU A 11 -4.59 12.04 -33.26
C GLU A 11 -5.89 12.85 -33.34
N LYS A 12 -6.98 12.32 -32.79
CA LYS A 12 -8.29 13.00 -32.75
C LYS A 12 -8.25 14.33 -31.99
N GLU A 13 -7.57 14.36 -30.85
CA GLU A 13 -7.48 15.54 -29.98
C GLU A 13 -6.26 16.42 -30.31
N ASN A 14 -5.52 16.10 -31.38
CA ASN A 14 -4.30 16.80 -31.81
C ASN A 14 -3.25 16.93 -30.69
N LEU A 15 -3.11 15.90 -29.86
CA LEU A 15 -2.20 15.82 -28.74
C LEU A 15 -0.87 15.22 -29.19
N SER A 16 0.23 15.95 -28.97
CA SER A 16 1.56 15.37 -29.06
C SER A 16 1.77 14.34 -27.96
N TYR A 17 2.70 13.40 -28.18
CA TYR A 17 3.07 12.41 -27.17
C TYR A 17 3.52 13.06 -25.86
N GLU A 18 4.34 14.11 -25.94
CA GLU A 18 4.77 14.90 -24.79
C GLU A 18 3.58 15.54 -24.06
N LYS A 19 2.60 16.07 -24.80
CA LYS A 19 1.42 16.70 -24.20
C LYS A 19 0.52 15.69 -23.52
N PHE A 20 0.33 14.53 -24.14
CA PHE A 20 -0.39 13.41 -23.54
C PHE A 20 0.29 12.96 -22.24
N MET A 21 1.61 12.80 -22.25
CA MET A 21 2.38 12.46 -21.04
C MET A 21 2.28 13.55 -19.97
N GLU A 22 2.34 14.84 -20.33
CA GLU A 22 2.16 15.96 -19.39
C GLU A 22 0.78 15.93 -18.71
N ILE A 23 -0.28 15.61 -19.46
CA ILE A 23 -1.64 15.47 -18.92
C ILE A 23 -1.71 14.27 -17.97
N GLN A 24 -1.14 13.12 -18.35
CA GLN A 24 -1.07 11.94 -17.47
C GLN A 24 -0.29 12.28 -16.19
N THR A 25 0.86 12.95 -16.28
CA THR A 25 1.65 13.41 -15.11
C THR A 25 0.79 14.27 -14.18
N LYS A 26 0.11 15.28 -14.72
CA LYS A 26 -0.70 16.22 -13.93
C LYS A 26 -1.89 15.52 -13.26
N LEU A 27 -2.50 14.53 -13.92
CA LEU A 27 -3.51 13.68 -13.30
C LEU A 27 -2.87 12.92 -12.12
N MET A 28 -1.79 12.19 -12.37
CA MET A 28 -1.10 11.34 -11.39
C MET A 28 -0.65 12.11 -10.15
N SER A 29 -0.08 13.31 -10.32
CA SER A 29 0.32 14.17 -9.20
C SER A 29 -0.87 14.63 -8.36
N ARG A 30 -2.05 14.85 -8.95
CA ARG A 30 -3.29 15.16 -8.19
C ARG A 30 -3.83 13.96 -7.40
N TYR A 31 -3.32 12.76 -7.68
CA TYR A 31 -3.65 11.53 -6.96
C TYR A 31 -2.52 11.05 -6.04
N GLY A 32 -1.41 11.78 -5.95
CA GLY A 32 -0.31 11.49 -5.01
C GLY A 32 0.76 10.52 -5.53
N PHE A 33 0.82 10.26 -6.84
CA PHE A 33 1.76 9.31 -7.44
C PHE A 33 3.04 9.97 -7.98
N ASN A 34 4.17 9.26 -7.88
CA ASN A 34 5.42 9.58 -8.57
C ASN A 34 5.44 8.91 -9.96
N MET A 35 5.78 9.68 -10.99
CA MET A 35 5.80 9.23 -12.39
C MET A 35 6.89 8.19 -12.71
N GLU A 36 7.85 7.99 -11.81
CA GLU A 36 8.97 7.06 -12.00
C GLU A 36 8.53 5.59 -12.12
N ASP A 37 7.36 5.24 -11.58
CA ASP A 37 6.79 3.90 -11.71
C ASP A 37 6.16 3.62 -13.08
N PHE A 38 5.98 4.66 -13.90
CA PHE A 38 5.19 4.64 -15.13
C PHE A 38 6.05 5.00 -16.35
N THR A 39 6.89 4.07 -16.76
CA THR A 39 7.63 4.19 -18.02
C THR A 39 6.71 3.99 -19.24
N PRO A 40 7.00 4.66 -20.37
CA PRO A 40 6.31 4.48 -21.66
C PRO A 40 6.09 3.02 -22.08
N ASP A 41 7.00 2.14 -21.69
CA ASP A 41 6.96 0.72 -22.02
C ASP A 41 5.78 -0.02 -21.38
N LYS A 42 5.34 0.41 -20.18
CA LYS A 42 4.16 -0.14 -19.50
C LYS A 42 2.84 0.32 -20.12
N MET A 43 2.80 1.48 -20.78
CA MET A 43 1.60 1.98 -21.45
C MET A 43 1.34 1.33 -22.82
N GLY A 44 2.35 0.67 -23.40
CA GLY A 44 2.23 -0.06 -24.66
C GLY A 44 1.76 -1.51 -24.54
N ASP A 45 1.67 -2.06 -23.33
CA ASP A 45 1.12 -3.40 -23.09
C ASP A 45 -0.38 -3.28 -22.72
N PRO A 46 -1.30 -3.84 -23.51
CA PRO A 46 -2.73 -3.84 -23.22
C PRO A 46 -3.09 -4.37 -21.82
N LYS A 47 -2.36 -5.37 -21.30
CA LYS A 47 -2.61 -5.92 -19.96
C LYS A 47 -2.19 -4.96 -18.87
N ALA A 48 -1.00 -4.36 -19.00
CA ALA A 48 -0.53 -3.35 -18.07
C ALA A 48 -1.44 -2.11 -18.06
N TYR A 49 -1.95 -1.70 -19.22
CA TYR A 49 -2.93 -0.61 -19.33
C TYR A 49 -4.26 -0.94 -18.65
N GLU A 50 -4.79 -2.15 -18.81
CA GLU A 50 -6.05 -2.55 -18.16
C GLU A 50 -5.89 -2.60 -16.63
N SER A 51 -4.79 -3.17 -16.13
CA SER A 51 -4.47 -3.17 -14.70
C SER A 51 -4.38 -1.75 -14.14
N TYR A 52 -3.69 -0.85 -14.85
CA TYR A 52 -3.60 0.56 -14.51
C TYR A 52 -4.97 1.25 -14.47
N ARG A 53 -5.82 1.03 -15.48
CA ARG A 53 -7.17 1.60 -15.51
C ARG A 53 -8.00 1.16 -14.29
N LYS A 54 -7.89 -0.10 -13.88
CA LYS A 54 -8.59 -0.63 -12.70
C LYS A 54 -8.08 0.01 -11.41
N GLU A 55 -6.76 0.13 -11.26
CA GLU A 55 -6.12 0.77 -10.12
C GLU A 55 -6.57 2.23 -9.99
N MET A 56 -6.48 3.01 -11.08
CA MET A 56 -6.93 4.40 -11.10
C MET A 56 -8.42 4.53 -10.77
N GLY A 57 -9.27 3.66 -11.34
CA GLY A 57 -10.70 3.66 -11.03
C GLY A 57 -11.00 3.39 -9.54
N PHE A 58 -10.24 2.50 -8.91
CA PHE A 58 -10.33 2.27 -7.46
C PHE A 58 -9.91 3.50 -6.66
N LEU A 59 -8.74 4.07 -6.97
CA LEU A 59 -8.19 5.23 -6.27
C LEU A 59 -9.10 6.46 -6.40
N GLU A 60 -9.70 6.69 -7.58
CA GLU A 60 -10.68 7.74 -7.79
C GLU A 60 -11.94 7.53 -6.94
N LYS A 61 -12.48 6.31 -6.93
CA LYS A 61 -13.68 5.96 -6.16
C LYS A 61 -13.50 6.22 -4.65
N TYR A 62 -12.29 6.03 -4.13
CA TYR A 62 -11.98 6.20 -2.71
C TYR A 62 -11.06 7.40 -2.43
N LYS A 63 -10.96 8.36 -3.37
CA LYS A 63 -10.12 9.55 -3.23
C LYS A 63 -10.41 10.30 -1.95
N GLY A 64 -9.36 10.64 -1.21
CA GLY A 64 -9.45 11.36 0.07
C GLY A 64 -10.01 10.55 1.24
N LYS A 65 -10.43 9.28 0.99
CA LYS A 65 -10.85 8.32 2.02
C LYS A 65 -9.75 7.30 2.30
N LEU A 66 -8.93 7.00 1.30
CA LEU A 66 -7.74 6.17 1.47
C LEU A 66 -6.67 6.96 2.24
N LYS A 67 -6.01 6.26 3.16
CA LYS A 67 -4.78 6.71 3.80
C LYS A 67 -3.74 5.65 3.54
N ASP A 68 -2.57 6.08 3.08
CA ASP A 68 -1.44 5.18 2.94
C ASP A 68 -1.05 4.66 4.32
N PHE A 69 -0.84 3.35 4.41
CA PHE A 69 -0.19 2.74 5.55
C PHE A 69 1.31 2.67 5.26
N LYS A 70 2.10 3.55 5.88
CA LYS A 70 3.57 3.52 5.83
C LYS A 70 4.08 3.04 7.17
N GLY A 71 4.70 1.87 7.18
CA GLY A 71 5.01 1.19 8.43
C GLY A 71 5.81 -0.09 8.24
N TYR A 72 6.11 -0.75 9.35
CA TYR A 72 6.76 -2.06 9.35
C TYR A 72 5.71 -3.15 9.53
N ARG A 73 5.95 -4.30 8.89
CA ARG A 73 5.20 -5.53 9.11
C ARG A 73 6.15 -6.60 9.62
N HIS A 74 5.74 -7.33 10.64
CA HIS A 74 6.52 -8.45 11.19
C HIS A 74 5.60 -9.62 11.55
N ILE A 75 6.13 -10.85 11.54
CA ILE A 75 5.40 -12.06 11.88
C ILE A 75 6.19 -12.77 12.98
N ILE A 76 5.50 -13.07 14.09
CA ILE A 76 6.03 -13.87 15.19
C ILE A 76 5.29 -15.19 15.19
N LYS A 77 6.02 -16.30 15.00
CA LYS A 77 5.45 -17.64 15.01
C LYS A 77 6.32 -18.57 15.85
N ASN A 78 5.87 -18.83 17.07
CA ASN A 78 6.57 -19.64 18.05
C ASN A 78 5.57 -20.51 18.84
N GLU A 79 6.04 -21.17 19.90
CA GLU A 79 5.21 -22.06 20.73
C GLU A 79 4.07 -21.35 21.47
N LYS A 80 4.25 -20.07 21.78
CA LYS A 80 3.28 -19.26 22.54
C LYS A 80 2.30 -18.54 21.64
N ASN A 81 2.72 -18.18 20.43
CA ASN A 81 2.08 -17.14 19.63
C ASN A 81 2.20 -17.39 18.13
N ASN A 82 1.17 -16.96 17.40
CA ASN A 82 1.18 -16.82 15.95
C ASN A 82 0.54 -15.46 15.64
N LEU A 83 1.39 -14.46 15.42
CA LEU A 83 1.05 -13.05 15.39
C LEU A 83 1.52 -12.41 14.10
N GLU A 84 0.73 -11.47 13.64
CA GLU A 84 1.11 -10.51 12.63
C GLU A 84 1.09 -9.11 13.26
N LEU A 85 2.20 -8.40 13.13
CA LEU A 85 2.43 -7.09 13.73
C LEU A 85 2.45 -6.03 12.64
N PHE A 86 1.68 -4.97 12.81
CA PHE A 86 1.69 -3.79 11.96
C PHE A 86 2.08 -2.57 12.78
N LEU A 87 3.15 -1.90 12.36
CA LEU A 87 3.74 -0.81 13.09
C LEU A 87 3.64 0.46 12.25
N GLN A 88 3.02 1.49 12.80
CA GLN A 88 2.92 2.80 12.17
C GLN A 88 3.12 3.87 13.24
N ASP A 89 4.19 4.65 13.10
CA ASP A 89 4.62 5.65 14.08
C ASP A 89 4.69 5.01 15.49
N ARG A 90 3.91 5.52 16.44
CA ARG A 90 3.85 4.98 17.81
C ARG A 90 2.74 3.94 18.03
N THR A 91 2.06 3.53 16.98
CA THR A 91 0.99 2.52 17.05
C THR A 91 1.52 1.17 16.62
N VAL A 92 1.29 0.15 17.45
CA VAL A 92 1.53 -1.25 17.10
C VAL A 92 0.20 -1.98 17.15
N ILE A 93 -0.18 -2.59 16.04
CA ILE A 93 -1.34 -3.47 15.94
C ILE A 93 -0.82 -4.90 15.98
N ILE A 94 -1.27 -5.67 16.95
CA ILE A 94 -1.00 -7.10 17.11
C ILE A 94 -2.24 -7.84 16.65
N SER A 95 -2.08 -8.65 15.63
CA SER A 95 -3.13 -9.36 14.92
C SER A 95 -2.94 -10.87 15.14
N SER A 96 -3.98 -11.56 15.59
CA SER A 96 -3.91 -13.01 15.78
C SER A 96 -5.26 -13.71 15.58
N ASN A 97 -5.19 -14.93 15.05
CA ASN A 97 -6.33 -15.84 14.94
C ASN A 97 -6.71 -16.47 16.30
N GLN A 98 -5.83 -16.37 17.29
CA GLN A 98 -6.02 -16.91 18.63
C GLN A 98 -5.79 -15.83 19.70
N LYS A 99 -5.97 -16.19 20.97
CA LYS A 99 -5.65 -15.31 22.08
C LYS A 99 -4.13 -15.08 22.14
N VAL A 100 -3.71 -13.83 22.25
CA VAL A 100 -2.30 -13.44 22.32
C VAL A 100 -1.76 -13.76 23.70
N ASN A 101 -0.62 -14.43 23.73
CA ASN A 101 0.13 -14.68 24.94
C ASN A 101 1.14 -13.55 25.16
N LEU A 102 0.91 -12.68 26.16
CA LEU A 102 1.79 -11.55 26.49
C LEU A 102 3.04 -11.96 27.29
N GLU A 103 3.13 -13.20 27.75
CA GLU A 103 4.34 -13.75 28.38
C GLU A 103 5.36 -14.25 27.35
N ASP A 104 5.12 -14.00 26.07
CA ASP A 104 6.04 -14.32 25.00
C ASP A 104 7.25 -13.38 25.00
N ASN A 105 8.43 -13.96 25.20
CA ASN A 105 9.68 -13.22 25.26
C ASN A 105 10.01 -12.57 23.92
N GLU A 106 9.76 -13.25 22.80
CA GLU A 106 10.06 -12.73 21.47
C GLU A 106 9.22 -11.49 21.17
N LEU A 107 7.92 -11.55 21.48
CA LEU A 107 7.02 -10.40 21.37
C LEU A 107 7.51 -9.23 22.24
N ASN A 108 7.86 -9.51 23.50
CA ASN A 108 8.29 -8.48 24.44
C ASN A 108 9.62 -7.83 24.01
N GLU A 109 10.60 -8.62 23.58
CA GLU A 109 11.88 -8.13 23.05
C GLU A 109 11.70 -7.28 21.80
N PHE A 110 10.80 -7.69 20.90
CA PHE A 110 10.44 -6.95 19.71
C PHE A 110 9.83 -5.58 20.07
N LEU A 111 8.83 -5.55 20.96
CA LEU A 111 8.18 -4.31 21.39
C LEU A 111 9.15 -3.35 22.10
N VAL A 112 10.08 -3.86 22.91
CA VAL A 112 11.13 -3.05 23.54
C VAL A 112 12.06 -2.45 22.49
N SER A 113 12.47 -3.24 21.50
CA SER A 113 13.34 -2.77 20.42
C SER A 113 12.66 -1.68 19.59
N TYR A 114 11.37 -1.87 19.28
CA TYR A 114 10.60 -0.86 18.57
C TYR A 114 10.39 0.41 19.40
N LYS A 115 10.13 0.27 20.71
CA LYS A 115 9.99 1.42 21.62
C LYS A 115 11.26 2.28 21.64
N LYS A 116 12.45 1.67 21.65
CA LYS A 116 13.73 2.39 21.57
C LYS A 116 13.87 3.17 20.27
N LEU A 117 13.40 2.63 19.15
CA LEU A 117 13.36 3.34 17.87
C LEU A 117 12.45 4.58 17.92
N GLN A 118 11.44 4.58 18.78
CA GLN A 118 10.53 5.71 19.02
C GLN A 118 10.98 6.59 20.20
N GLU A 119 12.28 6.68 20.45
CA GLU A 119 12.88 7.53 21.50
C GLU A 119 12.33 7.24 22.91
N ASP A 120 12.03 5.97 23.19
CA ASP A 120 11.46 5.48 24.45
C ASP A 120 10.08 6.08 24.82
N GLU A 121 9.40 6.70 23.85
CA GLU A 121 8.02 7.16 24.03
C GLU A 121 7.04 5.99 24.24
N LYS A 122 5.88 6.29 24.83
CA LYS A 122 4.82 5.28 25.02
C LYS A 122 4.26 4.84 23.67
N LEU A 123 4.32 3.53 23.42
CA LEU A 123 3.64 2.90 22.30
C LEU A 123 2.16 2.68 22.61
N GLN A 124 1.30 2.95 21.62
CA GLN A 124 -0.10 2.54 21.65
C GLN A 124 -0.20 1.12 21.09
N ILE A 125 -0.38 0.13 21.96
CA ILE A 125 -0.58 -1.26 21.57
C ILE A 125 -2.07 -1.53 21.38
N LYS A 126 -2.45 -2.03 20.21
CA LYS A 126 -3.81 -2.48 19.87
C LYS A 126 -3.77 -3.97 19.58
N ILE A 127 -4.54 -4.77 20.30
CA ILE A 127 -4.58 -6.23 20.13
C ILE A 127 -5.91 -6.61 19.48
N SER A 128 -5.84 -7.37 18.41
CA SER A 128 -6.98 -7.93 17.68
C SER A 128 -6.86 -9.45 17.67
N GLU A 129 -7.76 -10.11 18.38
CA GLU A 129 -7.77 -11.56 18.60
C GLU A 129 -8.99 -12.20 17.92
N ASN A 130 -8.94 -13.53 17.74
CA ASN A 130 -10.04 -14.35 17.21
C ASN A 130 -10.49 -13.93 15.79
N GLN A 131 -9.51 -13.63 14.94
CA GLN A 131 -9.76 -13.26 13.55
C GLN A 131 -10.36 -14.42 12.75
N LYS A 132 -11.16 -14.05 11.74
CA LYS A 132 -11.76 -14.96 10.78
C LYS A 132 -11.23 -14.59 9.40
N GLU A 133 -10.70 -15.58 8.70
CA GLU A 133 -10.18 -15.42 7.34
C GLU A 133 -11.18 -16.02 6.34
N TYR A 134 -11.43 -15.31 5.24
CA TYR A 134 -12.21 -15.81 4.11
C TYR A 134 -11.74 -15.13 2.82
N ASP A 135 -11.80 -15.85 1.71
CA ASP A 135 -11.52 -15.33 0.38
C ASP A 135 -12.77 -14.65 -0.19
N TYR A 136 -12.62 -13.44 -0.76
CA TYR A 136 -13.68 -12.62 -1.36
C TYR A 136 -13.55 -12.53 -2.88
#